data_AF-A0A1Y6LKU5-F1
#
_entry.id   AF-A0A1Y6LKU5-F1
#
_cell.length_a   1.000
_cell.length_b   1.000
_cell.length_c   1.000
_cell.angle_alpha   90.00
_cell.angle_beta   90.00
_cell.angle_gamma   90.00
#
_symmetry.space_group_name_H-M   'P 1'
#
loop_
_entity.id
_entity.type
_entity.pdbx_description
1 polymer ?
#
loop_
_entity_poly.entity_id
_entity_poly.type
_entity_poly.pdbx_seq_one_letter_code
_entity_poly.pdbx_strand_id
1 'polypeptide(L)'
;MKFTLITLSLALASTVTATMSWSLDRVANPTEDEADAYNRITDAMNAAIARWQPYWLANKHCTVSYVPGIGTADGNYNGNIRFGSDRQYMVEGYALHEIAHVLGVGGGNPRFYANCQNHEWPLASMVIAKYYGQGQVLHCAGEHFYPYGLNFADEFSEENYARHCEVVDAMIRDGMQEQRGE
;
A
#
# COMPACT_ATOMS: atom_id res chain seq x y z
N MET A 1 -5.79 -59.64 23.33
CA MET A 1 -4.85 -58.61 22.83
C MET A 1 -5.66 -57.57 22.07
N LYS A 2 -5.75 -56.32 22.56
CA LYS A 2 -6.43 -55.23 21.86
C LYS A 2 -5.36 -54.36 21.19
N PHE A 3 -5.33 -54.36 19.86
CA PHE A 3 -4.49 -53.47 19.07
C PHE A 3 -5.18 -52.10 18.98
N THR A 4 -4.51 -51.07 19.47
CA THR A 4 -4.96 -49.68 19.32
C THR A 4 -4.23 -49.10 18.12
N LEU A 5 -4.97 -48.76 17.06
CA LEU A 5 -4.47 -48.03 15.91
C LEU A 5 -4.41 -46.54 16.27
N ILE A 6 -3.22 -45.95 16.20
CA ILE A 6 -3.01 -44.51 16.30
C ILE A 6 -3.01 -43.96 14.87
N THR A 7 -4.05 -43.24 14.49
CA THR A 7 -4.10 -42.46 13.25
C THR A 7 -3.35 -41.15 13.45
N LEU A 8 -2.25 -40.97 12.72
CA LEU A 8 -1.52 -39.71 12.63
C LEU A 8 -2.21 -38.83 11.58
N SER A 9 -3.03 -37.88 12.02
CA SER A 9 -3.63 -36.86 11.15
C SER A 9 -2.61 -35.77 10.84
N LEU A 10 -2.17 -35.71 9.58
CA LEU A 10 -1.34 -34.62 9.07
C LEU A 10 -2.24 -33.40 8.81
N ALA A 11 -2.20 -32.41 9.71
CA ALA A 11 -2.88 -31.14 9.48
C ALA A 11 -2.13 -30.33 8.41
N LEU A 12 -2.74 -30.16 7.25
CA LEU A 12 -2.35 -29.13 6.28
C LEU A 12 -2.71 -27.77 6.86
N ALA A 13 -1.75 -27.09 7.48
CA ALA A 13 -1.90 -25.69 7.85
C ALA A 13 -1.98 -24.86 6.56
N SER A 14 -3.18 -24.42 6.19
CA SER A 14 -3.35 -23.39 5.16
C SER A 14 -2.88 -22.08 5.77
N THR A 15 -1.69 -21.61 5.42
CA THR A 15 -1.29 -20.25 5.76
C THR A 15 -2.14 -19.32 4.92
N VAL A 16 -3.19 -18.75 5.52
CA VAL A 16 -3.80 -17.53 4.99
C VAL A 16 -2.72 -16.48 5.07
N THR A 17 -2.04 -16.23 3.95
CA THR A 17 -1.20 -15.05 3.84
C THR A 17 -2.12 -13.86 4.02
N ALA A 18 -1.78 -12.97 4.94
CA ALA A 18 -2.53 -11.74 5.06
C ALA A 18 -2.30 -10.95 3.77
N THR A 19 -3.35 -10.75 3.00
CA THR A 19 -3.27 -10.06 1.71
C THR A 19 -4.08 -8.77 1.78
N MET A 20 -3.48 -7.71 1.25
CA MET A 20 -4.26 -6.54 0.90
C MET A 20 -5.23 -6.91 -0.23
N SER A 21 -6.49 -6.52 -0.08
CA SER A 21 -7.53 -6.73 -1.09
C SER A 21 -8.11 -5.40 -1.53
N TRP A 22 -8.73 -5.39 -2.71
CA TRP A 22 -9.36 -4.19 -3.24
C TRP A 22 -10.62 -4.51 -4.05
N SER A 23 -11.48 -3.50 -4.19
CA SER A 23 -12.64 -3.51 -5.07
C SER A 23 -12.75 -2.17 -5.78
N LEU A 24 -13.39 -2.15 -6.95
CA LEU A 24 -13.67 -0.91 -7.69
C LEU A 24 -15.17 -0.73 -7.86
N ASP A 25 -15.66 0.42 -7.40
CA ASP A 25 -17.03 0.85 -7.59
C ASP A 25 -17.29 1.11 -9.07
N ARG A 26 -18.32 0.46 -9.59
CA ARG A 26 -18.71 0.52 -11.00
C ARG A 26 -20.21 0.75 -11.11
N VAL A 27 -20.59 1.63 -12.02
CA VAL A 27 -21.99 1.76 -12.43
C VAL A 27 -22.37 0.61 -13.37
N ALA A 28 -23.65 0.23 -13.39
CA ALA A 28 -24.13 -0.91 -14.17
C ALA A 28 -24.00 -0.71 -15.69
N ASN A 29 -24.12 0.53 -16.18
CA ASN A 29 -24.05 0.88 -17.60
C ASN A 29 -23.05 2.03 -17.78
N PRO A 30 -21.73 1.74 -17.83
CA PRO A 30 -20.72 2.78 -17.93
C PRO A 30 -20.74 3.47 -19.29
N THR A 31 -20.44 4.76 -19.28
CA THR A 31 -20.02 5.52 -20.45
C THR A 31 -18.66 5.02 -20.98
N GLU A 32 -18.28 5.42 -22.19
CA GLU A 32 -16.96 5.08 -22.73
C GLU A 32 -15.80 5.61 -21.85
N ASP A 33 -15.96 6.80 -21.28
CA ASP A 33 -15.02 7.41 -20.35
C ASP A 33 -14.87 6.57 -19.07
N GLU A 34 -15.98 6.22 -18.43
CA GLU A 34 -15.97 5.37 -17.22
C GLU A 34 -15.37 3.99 -17.52
N ALA A 35 -15.70 3.38 -18.66
CA ALA A 35 -15.15 2.09 -19.05
C ALA A 35 -13.62 2.13 -19.24
N ASP A 36 -13.09 3.17 -19.91
CA ASP A 36 -11.65 3.37 -20.06
C ASP A 36 -10.96 3.62 -18.70
N ALA A 37 -11.54 4.48 -17.86
CA ALA A 37 -11.03 4.74 -16.52
C ALA A 37 -10.98 3.45 -15.68
N TYR A 38 -12.07 2.68 -15.66
CA TYR A 38 -12.14 1.47 -14.88
C TYR A 38 -11.12 0.41 -15.30
N ASN A 39 -10.84 0.28 -16.60
CA ASN A 39 -9.83 -0.65 -17.10
C ASN A 39 -8.43 -0.23 -16.63
N ARG A 40 -8.08 1.04 -16.79
CA ARG A 40 -6.77 1.58 -16.36
C ARG A 40 -6.57 1.46 -14.85
N ILE A 41 -7.57 1.85 -14.06
CA ILE A 41 -7.54 1.72 -12.61
C ILE A 41 -7.37 0.26 -12.22
N THR A 42 -8.07 -0.67 -12.91
CA THR A 42 -7.94 -2.10 -12.63
C THR A 42 -6.54 -2.61 -12.91
N ASP A 43 -5.95 -2.24 -14.03
CA ASP A 43 -4.58 -2.64 -14.38
C ASP A 43 -3.56 -2.07 -13.38
N ALA A 44 -3.68 -0.79 -13.04
CA ALA A 44 -2.81 -0.12 -12.06
C ALA A 44 -2.91 -0.74 -10.67
N MET A 45 -4.13 -0.98 -10.17
CA MET A 45 -4.36 -1.58 -8.84
C MET A 45 -3.89 -3.03 -8.81
N ASN A 46 -4.11 -3.82 -9.86
CA ASN A 46 -3.60 -5.19 -9.94
C ASN A 46 -2.08 -5.24 -9.89
N ALA A 47 -1.41 -4.39 -10.65
CA ALA A 47 0.05 -4.30 -10.65
C ALA A 47 0.59 -3.89 -9.27
N ALA A 48 0.03 -2.84 -8.67
CA ALA A 48 0.41 -2.38 -7.36
C ALA A 48 0.21 -3.45 -6.27
N ILE A 49 -0.95 -4.13 -6.26
CA ILE A 49 -1.23 -5.21 -5.30
C ILE A 49 -0.24 -6.37 -5.46
N ALA A 50 0.12 -6.73 -6.70
CA ALA A 50 1.13 -7.77 -6.93
C ALA A 50 2.48 -7.42 -6.29
N ARG A 51 2.89 -6.15 -6.28
CA ARG A 51 4.11 -5.71 -5.58
C ARG A 51 3.99 -5.74 -4.07
N TRP A 52 2.80 -5.57 -3.52
CA TRP A 52 2.55 -5.64 -2.08
C TRP A 52 2.45 -7.08 -1.55
N GLN A 53 2.16 -8.08 -2.40
CA GLN A 53 1.98 -9.49 -2.00
C GLN A 53 3.11 -10.09 -1.14
N PRO A 54 4.40 -9.79 -1.35
CA PRO A 54 5.48 -10.37 -0.55
C PRO A 54 5.55 -9.82 0.89
N TYR A 55 4.86 -8.70 1.16
CA TYR A 55 4.95 -8.00 2.43
C TYR A 55 3.85 -8.46 3.38
N TRP A 56 4.18 -8.47 4.66
CA TRP A 56 3.23 -8.86 5.72
C TRP A 56 2.32 -7.68 6.05
N LEU A 57 1.34 -7.45 5.17
CA LEU A 57 0.33 -6.42 5.40
C LEU A 57 -0.81 -6.99 6.25
N ALA A 58 -1.41 -6.17 7.12
CA ALA A 58 -2.67 -6.53 7.75
C ALA A 58 -3.72 -6.91 6.68
N ASN A 59 -4.70 -7.75 7.01
CA ASN A 59 -5.89 -8.00 6.17
C ASN A 59 -6.66 -6.68 5.98
N LYS A 60 -6.19 -5.83 5.08
CA LYS A 60 -6.73 -4.51 4.79
C LYS A 60 -7.42 -4.57 3.45
N HIS A 61 -8.62 -4.01 3.40
CA HIS A 61 -9.36 -3.82 2.16
C HIS A 61 -9.30 -2.35 1.77
N CYS A 62 -9.24 -2.07 0.47
CA CYS A 62 -9.51 -0.73 -0.03
C CYS A 62 -10.64 -0.74 -1.07
N THR A 63 -11.51 0.27 -0.97
CA THR A 63 -12.55 0.54 -1.96
C THR A 63 -12.04 1.66 -2.86
N VAL A 64 -12.01 1.37 -4.16
CA VAL A 64 -11.52 2.28 -5.20
C VAL A 64 -12.72 2.82 -5.96
N SER A 65 -12.69 4.10 -6.35
CA SER A 65 -13.74 4.72 -7.16
C SER A 65 -13.16 5.65 -8.22
N TYR A 66 -13.88 5.78 -9.34
CA TYR A 66 -13.62 6.80 -10.35
C TYR A 66 -14.51 8.01 -10.07
N VAL A 67 -13.90 9.16 -9.80
CA VAL A 67 -14.59 10.40 -9.43
C VAL A 67 -14.08 11.52 -10.34
N PRO A 68 -14.67 11.71 -11.53
CA PRO A 68 -14.19 12.70 -12.51
C PRO A 68 -14.07 14.14 -11.98
N GLY A 69 -14.80 14.47 -10.92
CA GLY A 69 -14.79 15.79 -10.29
C GLY A 69 -13.54 16.11 -9.46
N ILE A 70 -12.63 15.15 -9.23
CA ILE A 70 -11.32 15.42 -8.61
C ILE A 70 -10.22 15.44 -9.68
N GLY A 71 -9.20 16.28 -9.46
CA GLY A 71 -8.14 16.52 -10.44
C GLY A 71 -6.99 15.51 -10.43
N THR A 72 -6.91 14.65 -9.42
CA THR A 72 -5.76 13.75 -9.16
C THR A 72 -6.25 12.37 -8.70
N ALA A 73 -5.37 11.56 -8.10
CA ALA A 73 -5.78 10.49 -7.20
C ALA A 73 -5.71 10.96 -5.73
N ASP A 74 -6.49 10.35 -4.85
CA ASP A 74 -6.34 10.50 -3.39
C ASP A 74 -6.81 9.26 -2.63
N GLY A 75 -5.97 8.82 -1.70
CA GLY A 75 -6.20 7.73 -0.77
C GLY A 75 -6.28 8.23 0.67
N ASN A 76 -6.95 7.46 1.54
CA ASN A 76 -6.96 7.76 2.97
C ASN A 76 -6.88 6.51 3.84
N TYR A 77 -6.54 6.73 5.11
CA TYR A 77 -6.31 5.65 6.07
C TYR A 77 -7.54 4.77 6.32
N ASN A 78 -8.76 5.29 6.08
CA ASN A 78 -10.01 4.53 6.20
C ASN A 78 -10.22 3.51 5.06
N GLY A 79 -9.31 3.44 4.09
CA GLY A 79 -9.35 2.43 3.03
C GLY A 79 -10.15 2.84 1.80
N ASN A 80 -10.23 4.13 1.50
CA ASN A 80 -10.82 4.60 0.25
C ASN A 80 -9.74 5.19 -0.63
N ILE A 81 -9.81 4.90 -1.93
CA ILE A 81 -8.99 5.51 -2.98
C ILE A 81 -9.91 6.05 -4.05
N ARG A 82 -9.64 7.26 -4.52
CA ARG A 82 -10.36 7.90 -5.62
C ARG A 82 -9.38 8.23 -6.73
N PHE A 83 -9.77 7.98 -7.98
CA PHE A 83 -9.06 8.43 -9.16
C PHE A 83 -9.91 9.44 -9.92
N GLY A 84 -9.32 10.58 -10.26
CA GLY A 84 -9.91 11.66 -11.04
C GLY A 84 -9.96 11.39 -12.54
N SER A 85 -10.42 12.37 -13.31
CA SER A 85 -10.55 12.24 -14.78
C SER A 85 -9.21 12.10 -15.50
N ASP A 86 -8.11 12.54 -14.91
CA ASP A 86 -6.82 12.53 -15.58
C ASP A 86 -6.15 11.14 -15.53
N ARG A 87 -5.96 10.55 -16.72
CA ARG A 87 -5.39 9.21 -16.89
C ARG A 87 -3.93 9.11 -16.47
N GLN A 88 -3.21 10.23 -16.35
CA GLN A 88 -1.83 10.20 -15.87
C GLN A 88 -1.72 9.66 -14.44
N TYR A 89 -2.80 9.73 -13.65
CA TYR A 89 -2.86 9.18 -12.29
C TYR A 89 -3.31 7.72 -12.23
N MET A 90 -3.86 7.15 -13.31
CA MET A 90 -4.33 5.77 -13.36
C MET A 90 -3.22 4.80 -13.78
N VAL A 91 -2.07 4.91 -13.12
CA VAL A 91 -0.87 4.11 -13.38
C VAL A 91 -0.34 3.51 -12.09
N GLU A 92 0.49 2.47 -12.20
CA GLU A 92 0.97 1.69 -11.06
C GLU A 92 1.65 2.56 -9.97
N GLY A 93 2.49 3.52 -10.34
CA GLY A 93 3.21 4.36 -9.38
C GLY A 93 2.29 5.14 -8.44
N TYR A 94 1.25 5.77 -8.98
CA TYR A 94 0.24 6.45 -8.16
C TYR A 94 -0.64 5.45 -7.40
N ALA A 95 -0.98 4.30 -7.99
CA ALA A 95 -1.71 3.27 -7.25
C ALA A 95 -0.91 2.75 -6.02
N LEU A 96 0.40 2.56 -6.14
CA LEU A 96 1.28 2.24 -5.00
C LEU A 96 1.25 3.34 -3.94
N HIS A 97 1.37 4.60 -4.37
CA HIS A 97 1.31 5.77 -3.50
C HIS A 97 -0.02 5.85 -2.72
N GLU A 98 -1.16 5.75 -3.41
CA GLU A 98 -2.47 5.80 -2.75
C GLU A 98 -2.70 4.61 -1.82
N ILE A 99 -2.18 3.42 -2.18
CA ILE A 99 -2.17 2.27 -1.28
C ILE A 99 -1.33 2.56 -0.02
N ALA A 100 -0.20 3.27 -0.12
CA ALA A 100 0.58 3.65 1.05
C ALA A 100 -0.21 4.55 2.02
N HIS A 101 -1.06 5.44 1.49
CA HIS A 101 -2.00 6.20 2.32
C HIS A 101 -3.01 5.30 3.02
N VAL A 102 -3.56 4.32 2.31
CA VAL A 102 -4.39 3.27 2.92
C VAL A 102 -3.60 2.53 4.01
N LEU A 103 -2.32 2.25 3.81
CA LEU A 103 -1.46 1.59 4.79
C LEU A 103 -0.99 2.53 5.92
N GLY A 104 -1.43 3.79 5.93
CA GLY A 104 -1.26 4.69 7.07
C GLY A 104 -0.15 5.72 6.92
N VAL A 105 0.44 5.89 5.73
CA VAL A 105 1.20 7.09 5.42
C VAL A 105 0.23 8.28 5.36
N GLY A 106 0.43 9.32 6.16
CA GLY A 106 -0.46 10.50 6.17
C GLY A 106 -1.94 10.12 6.33
N GLY A 107 -2.81 10.73 5.52
CA GLY A 107 -4.21 10.30 5.33
C GLY A 107 -5.05 10.30 6.61
N GLY A 108 -4.69 11.17 7.56
CA GLY A 108 -5.32 11.25 8.90
C GLY A 108 -4.81 10.26 9.94
N ASN A 109 -3.74 9.48 9.69
CA ASN A 109 -3.17 8.55 10.67
C ASN A 109 -2.35 9.29 11.76
N PRO A 110 -2.82 9.35 13.02
CA PRO A 110 -2.11 10.07 14.08
C PRO A 110 -0.75 9.48 14.42
N ARG A 111 -0.54 8.16 14.20
CA ARG A 111 0.75 7.51 14.49
C ARG A 111 1.83 7.92 13.50
N PHE A 112 1.49 8.01 12.21
CA PHE A 112 2.39 8.55 11.20
C PHE A 112 2.83 9.98 11.57
N TYR A 113 1.87 10.85 11.90
CA TYR A 113 2.19 12.23 12.28
C TYR A 113 3.04 12.32 13.55
N ALA A 114 2.77 11.49 14.56
CA ALA A 114 3.59 11.42 15.77
C ALA A 114 5.03 10.97 15.45
N ASN A 115 5.20 9.87 14.71
CA ASN A 115 6.54 9.39 14.33
C ASN A 115 7.29 10.42 13.47
N CYS A 116 6.60 11.12 12.56
CA CYS A 116 7.19 12.21 11.79
C CYS A 116 7.68 13.37 12.66
N GLN A 117 6.90 13.77 13.68
CA GLN A 117 7.29 14.83 14.62
C GLN A 117 8.46 14.42 15.52
N ASN A 118 8.50 13.15 15.93
CA ASN A 118 9.53 12.63 16.83
C ASN A 118 10.77 12.09 16.10
N HIS A 119 10.75 12.03 14.77
CA HIS A 119 11.76 11.37 13.93
C HIS A 119 11.94 9.87 14.26
N GLU A 120 10.85 9.18 14.58
CA GLU A 120 10.82 7.78 14.99
C GLU A 120 10.62 6.84 13.79
N TRP A 121 11.58 6.87 12.87
CA TRP A 121 11.62 6.01 11.67
C TRP A 121 12.92 5.20 11.54
N PRO A 122 13.35 4.44 12.58
CA PRO A 122 14.65 3.78 12.56
C PRO A 122 14.77 2.72 11.47
N LEU A 123 13.79 1.82 11.30
CA LEU A 123 13.85 0.78 10.27
C LEU A 123 13.68 1.38 8.87
N ALA A 124 12.73 2.29 8.70
CA ALA A 124 12.52 2.93 7.40
C ALA A 124 13.75 3.75 6.96
N SER A 125 14.41 4.44 7.89
CA SER A 125 15.67 5.14 7.62
C SER A 125 16.81 4.18 7.28
N MET A 126 16.85 2.98 7.86
CA MET A 126 17.83 1.95 7.46
C MET A 126 17.61 1.48 6.02
N VAL A 127 16.35 1.31 5.60
CA VAL A 127 16.01 0.96 4.20
C VAL A 127 16.42 2.09 3.26
N ILE A 128 16.16 3.35 3.62
CA ILE A 128 16.62 4.50 2.83
C ILE A 128 18.14 4.53 2.73
N ALA A 129 18.86 4.38 3.85
CA ALA A 129 20.31 4.40 3.85
C ALA A 129 20.94 3.28 2.99
N LYS A 130 20.28 2.11 2.91
CA LYS A 130 20.69 0.98 2.06
C LYS A 130 20.72 1.35 0.57
N TYR A 131 19.79 2.18 0.10
CA TYR A 131 19.65 2.50 -1.33
C TYR A 131 20.17 3.89 -1.71
N TYR A 132 19.99 4.88 -0.84
CA TYR A 132 20.32 6.28 -1.08
C TYR A 132 21.74 6.64 -0.57
N GLY A 133 22.30 5.81 0.32
CA GLY A 133 23.65 5.97 0.87
C GLY A 133 23.65 6.23 2.38
N GLN A 134 24.83 6.05 2.99
CA GLN A 134 24.98 6.23 4.44
C GLN A 134 24.61 7.65 4.89
N GLY A 135 23.91 7.73 6.03
CA GLY A 135 23.46 8.99 6.63
C GLY A 135 22.16 9.55 6.06
N GLN A 136 21.57 8.92 5.05
CA GLN A 136 20.25 9.28 4.55
C GLN A 136 19.14 8.68 5.43
N VAL A 137 18.10 9.47 5.68
CA VAL A 137 17.00 9.12 6.60
C VAL A 137 15.65 9.40 5.96
N LEU A 138 14.58 8.89 6.58
CA LEU A 138 13.23 9.23 6.18
C LEU A 138 12.88 10.66 6.58
N HIS A 139 12.29 11.39 5.64
CA HIS A 139 11.74 12.73 5.86
C HIS A 139 10.25 12.73 5.57
N CYS A 140 9.49 13.43 6.41
CA CYS A 140 8.05 13.64 6.19
C CYS A 140 7.78 15.03 5.60
N ALA A 141 6.80 15.13 4.72
CA ALA A 141 6.31 16.37 4.13
C ALA A 141 4.78 16.36 4.09
N GLY A 142 4.14 16.90 5.12
CA GLY A 142 2.69 16.88 5.24
C GLY A 142 2.17 15.44 5.33
N GLU A 143 1.36 15.02 4.38
CA GLU A 143 0.81 13.66 4.30
C GLU A 143 1.77 12.67 3.62
N HIS A 144 2.91 13.13 3.11
CA HIS A 144 3.86 12.34 2.33
C HIS A 144 5.17 12.08 3.06
N PHE A 145 6.02 11.25 2.46
CA PHE A 145 7.41 11.08 2.85
C PHE A 145 8.35 11.07 1.63
N TYR A 146 9.63 11.23 1.90
CA TYR A 146 10.71 11.08 0.93
C TYR A 146 12.00 10.63 1.64
N PRO A 147 12.95 9.99 0.94
CA PRO A 147 12.87 9.47 -0.43
C PRO A 147 11.92 8.28 -0.62
N TYR A 148 11.67 7.91 -1.89
CA TYR A 148 10.84 6.76 -2.31
C TYR A 148 9.35 6.85 -1.94
N GLY A 149 8.82 8.07 -1.79
CA GLY A 149 7.39 8.30 -1.55
C GLY A 149 6.51 8.09 -2.77
N LEU A 150 7.10 8.10 -3.99
CA LEU A 150 6.36 8.06 -5.26
C LEU A 150 5.34 9.20 -5.38
N ASN A 151 5.73 10.40 -4.95
CA ASN A 151 4.85 11.58 -4.90
C ASN A 151 4.66 12.19 -6.30
N PHE A 152 5.63 12.00 -7.19
CA PHE A 152 5.63 12.53 -8.55
C PHE A 152 6.03 11.46 -9.57
N ALA A 153 5.55 11.62 -10.80
CA ALA A 153 5.76 10.66 -11.88
C ALA A 153 7.24 10.49 -12.29
N ASP A 154 8.09 11.49 -12.05
CA ASP A 154 9.54 11.40 -12.29
C ASP A 154 10.27 10.53 -11.25
N GLU A 155 9.61 10.16 -10.15
CA GLU A 155 10.12 9.18 -9.19
C GLU A 155 9.87 7.73 -9.63
N PHE A 156 9.06 7.51 -10.67
CA PHE A 156 8.57 6.18 -11.04
C PHE A 156 9.61 5.37 -11.80
N SER A 157 9.92 4.19 -11.26
CA SER A 157 10.73 3.17 -11.92
C SER A 157 10.48 1.81 -11.25
N GLU A 158 10.74 0.72 -11.97
CA GLU A 158 10.66 -0.64 -11.41
C GLU A 158 11.41 -0.79 -10.08
N GLU A 159 12.58 -0.16 -9.99
CA GLU A 159 13.41 -0.19 -8.79
C GLU A 159 12.79 0.63 -7.65
N ASN A 160 12.31 1.84 -7.94
CA ASN A 160 11.69 2.70 -6.94
C ASN A 160 10.35 2.16 -6.45
N TYR A 161 9.60 1.44 -7.29
CA TYR A 161 8.39 0.73 -6.86
C TYR A 161 8.69 -0.35 -5.81
N ALA A 162 9.74 -1.16 -6.02
CA ALA A 162 10.14 -2.16 -5.04
C ALA A 162 10.63 -1.50 -3.73
N ARG A 163 11.45 -0.46 -3.84
CA ARG A 163 11.97 0.29 -2.68
C ARG A 163 10.87 0.99 -1.89
N HIS A 164 9.88 1.55 -2.57
CA HIS A 164 8.72 2.14 -1.92
C HIS A 164 8.02 1.12 -1.03
N CYS A 165 7.76 -0.10 -1.54
CA CYS A 165 7.17 -1.16 -0.73
C CYS A 165 8.02 -1.54 0.48
N GLU A 166 9.34 -1.68 0.32
CA GLU A 166 10.26 -1.97 1.44
C GLU A 166 10.25 -0.85 2.51
N VAL A 167 10.23 0.41 2.09
CA VAL A 167 10.23 1.54 3.03
C VAL A 167 8.93 1.58 3.81
N VAL A 168 7.78 1.47 3.16
CA VAL A 168 6.47 1.50 3.83
C VAL A 168 6.29 0.28 4.76
N ASP A 169 6.75 -0.91 4.37
CA ASP A 169 6.77 -2.09 5.28
C ASP A 169 7.60 -1.80 6.54
N ALA A 170 8.78 -1.19 6.37
CA ALA A 170 9.61 -0.78 7.49
C ALA A 170 8.93 0.30 8.35
N MET A 171 8.21 1.25 7.76
CA MET A 171 7.42 2.23 8.51
C MET A 171 6.30 1.56 9.32
N ILE A 172 5.62 0.55 8.76
CA ILE A 172 4.65 -0.26 9.51
C ILE A 172 5.30 -0.90 10.73
N ARG A 173 6.50 -1.47 10.55
CA ARG A 173 7.28 -2.10 11.62
C ARG A 173 7.83 -1.11 12.66
N ASP A 174 8.06 0.14 12.26
CA ASP A 174 8.37 1.28 13.13
C ASP A 174 7.13 1.80 13.92
N GLY A 175 5.98 1.13 13.80
CA GLY A 175 4.78 1.43 14.60
C GLY A 175 3.77 2.33 13.92
N MET A 176 3.86 2.55 12.60
CA MET A 176 2.89 3.35 11.84
C MET A 176 1.46 2.78 11.93
N GLN A 177 1.30 1.48 12.15
CA GLN A 177 0.03 0.84 12.42
C GLN A 177 0.00 0.23 13.82
N GLU A 178 -1.20 -0.08 14.34
CA GLU A 178 -1.32 -0.95 15.49
C GLU A 178 -0.75 -2.34 15.17
N GLN A 179 0.35 -2.70 15.83
CA GLN A 179 0.81 -4.09 15.85
C GLN A 179 -0.28 -4.91 16.53
N ARG A 180 -0.82 -5.92 15.85
CA ARG A 180 -1.73 -6.86 16.52
C ARG A 180 -0.93 -7.59 17.58
N GLY A 181 -1.48 -7.59 18.80
CA GLY A 181 -1.00 -8.45 19.88
C GLY A 181 -0.86 -9.88 19.36
N GLU A 182 0.27 -10.47 19.74
CA GLU A 182 0.63 -11.88 19.56
C GLU A 182 -0.49 -12.83 19.97
#